data_AF-A0A7J3LZE7-F1
#
_entry.id   AF-A0A7J3LZE7-F1
#
_cell.length_a   1.000
_cell.length_b   1.000
_cell.length_c   1.000
_cell.angle_alpha   90.00
_cell.angle_beta   90.00
_cell.angle_gamma   90.00
#
_symmetry.space_group_name_H-M   'P 1'
#
loop_
_entity.id
_entity.type
_entity.pdbx_description
1 polymer ?
#
loop_
_entity_poly.entity_id
_entity_poly.type
_entity_poly.pdbx_seq_one_letter_code
_entity_poly.pdbx_strand_id
1 'polypeptide(L)' 'METIVNDRLTPRNIRRVVSEGIELLKSEKLSLAARAVQVIESLDEIMQDPNMPLYARTKLWQIISYLEGIRD' A
#
# COMPACT_ATOMS: atom_id res chain seq x y z
N MET A 1 -2.86 -2.69 -6.43
CA MET A 1 -1.74 -3.17 -5.58
C MET A 1 -0.99 -4.33 -6.22
N GLU A 2 -1.66 -5.38 -6.69
CA GLU A 2 -1.05 -6.55 -7.36
C GLU A 2 -0.03 -6.22 -8.45
N THR A 3 -0.27 -5.17 -9.25
CA THR A 3 0.67 -4.72 -10.28
C THR A 3 2.04 -4.31 -9.71
N ILE A 4 2.07 -3.68 -8.52
CA ILE A 4 3.34 -3.27 -7.88
C ILE A 4 4.07 -4.49 -7.31
N VAL A 5 3.33 -5.43 -6.71
CA VAL A 5 3.89 -6.68 -6.16
C VAL A 5 4.53 -7.54 -7.24
N ASN A 6 3.97 -7.55 -8.45
CA ASN A 6 4.50 -8.34 -9.56
C ASN A 6 5.55 -7.59 -10.41
N ASP A 7 5.77 -6.30 -10.15
CA ASP A 7 6.72 -5.48 -10.90
C ASP A 7 8.17 -5.72 -10.43
N ARG A 8 8.95 -6.43 -11.26
CA ARG A 8 10.35 -6.73 -10.96
C ARG A 8 11.24 -5.48 -10.91
N LEU A 9 10.83 -4.37 -11.52
CA LEU A 9 11.54 -3.09 -11.50
C LEU A 9 11.29 -2.29 -10.22
N THR A 10 10.29 -2.66 -9.41
CA THR A 10 10.06 -2.05 -8.11
C THR A 10 11.00 -2.65 -7.05
N PRO A 11 11.70 -1.88 -6.21
CA PRO A 11 12.51 -2.40 -5.10
C PRO A 11 11.77 -3.40 -4.20
N ARG A 12 12.49 -4.42 -3.70
CA ARG A 12 11.92 -5.54 -2.94
C ARG A 12 11.20 -5.11 -1.67
N ASN A 13 11.73 -4.14 -0.95
CA ASN A 13 11.13 -3.59 0.27
C ASN A 13 9.76 -2.95 -0.03
N ILE A 14 9.66 -2.18 -1.11
CA ILE A 14 8.40 -1.56 -1.54
C ILE A 14 7.37 -2.63 -1.88
N ARG A 15 7.75 -3.64 -2.68
CA ARG A 15 6.85 -4.76 -3.00
C ARG A 15 6.37 -5.48 -1.74
N ARG A 16 7.27 -5.73 -0.78
CA ARG A 16 6.95 -6.40 0.49
C ARG A 16 5.88 -5.63 1.27
N VAL A 17 6.05 -4.32 1.46
CA VAL A 17 5.06 -3.49 2.18
C VAL A 17 3.70 -3.52 1.49
N VAL A 18 3.68 -3.42 0.15
CA VAL A 18 2.42 -3.51 -0.61
C VAL A 18 1.77 -4.88 -0.48
N SER A 19 2.55 -5.96 -0.50
CA SER A 19 2.05 -7.32 -0.25
C SER A 19 1.47 -7.47 1.16
N GLU A 20 2.16 -6.95 2.17
CA GLU A 20 1.68 -6.96 3.56
C GLU A 20 0.36 -6.17 3.70
N GLY A 21 0.24 -5.03 3.01
CA GLY A 21 -1.00 -4.27 2.95
C GLY A 21 -2.16 -5.04 2.31
N ILE A 22 -1.91 -5.79 1.23
CA ILE A 22 -2.93 -6.66 0.61
C ILE A 22 -3.42 -7.72 1.62
N GLU A 23 -2.50 -8.38 2.32
CA GLU A 23 -2.86 -9.41 3.31
C GLU A 23 -3.60 -8.81 4.51
N LEU A 24 -3.23 -7.60 4.94
CA LEU A 24 -3.94 -6.88 5.98
C LEU A 24 -5.39 -6.57 5.56
N LEU A 25 -5.61 -6.12 4.32
CA LEU A 25 -6.95 -5.86 3.78
C LEU A 25 -7.81 -7.12 3.63
N LYS A 26 -7.20 -8.31 3.51
CA LYS A 26 -7.93 -9.60 3.47
C LYS A 26 -8.24 -10.17 4.85
N SER A 27 -7.52 -9.77 5.88
CA SER A 27 -7.69 -10.29 7.25
C SER A 27 -9.06 -9.93 7.84
N GLU A 28 -9.81 -10.90 8.37
CA GLU A 28 -11.12 -10.64 9.02
C GLU A 28 -11.01 -10.22 10.48
N LYS A 29 -9.79 -10.03 11.00
CA LYS A 29 -9.55 -9.75 12.44
C LYS A 29 -10.00 -8.36 12.89
N LEU A 30 -10.11 -7.41 11.95
CA LEU A 30 -10.41 -6.00 12.22
C LEU A 30 -11.47 -5.49 11.25
N SER A 31 -12.14 -4.38 11.60
CA SER A 31 -13.06 -3.71 10.67
C SER A 31 -12.32 -3.30 9.39
N LEU A 32 -13.05 -3.22 8.28
CA LEU A 32 -12.45 -2.83 7.01
C LEU A 32 -11.80 -1.44 7.09
N ALA A 33 -12.46 -0.48 7.75
CA ALA A 33 -11.92 0.85 8.00
C ALA A 33 -10.63 0.83 8.83
N ALA A 34 -10.56 0.04 9.91
CA ALA A 34 -9.36 -0.07 10.74
C ALA A 34 -8.18 -0.72 9.99
N ARG A 35 -8.47 -1.64 9.06
CA ARG A 35 -7.46 -2.21 8.16
C ARG A 35 -6.98 -1.20 7.13
N ALA A 36 -7.90 -0.45 6.52
CA ALA A 36 -7.58 0.58 5.55
C ALA A 36 -6.65 1.64 6.16
N VAL A 37 -6.92 2.10 7.38
CA VAL A 37 -6.07 3.05 8.11
C VAL A 37 -4.64 2.53 8.28
N GLN A 38 -4.46 1.30 8.78
CA GLN A 38 -3.13 0.72 8.95
C GLN A 38 -2.37 0.53 7.64
N VAL A 39 -3.08 0.17 6.56
CA VAL A 39 -2.48 0.08 5.24
C VAL A 39 -2.05 1.45 4.73
N ILE A 40 -2.88 2.49 4.88
CA ILE A 40 -2.51 3.86 4.49
C ILE A 40 -1.23 4.28 5.21
N GLU A 41 -1.15 4.11 6.54
CA GLU A 41 0.03 4.44 7.33
C GLU A 41 1.29 3.72 6.82
N SER A 42 1.18 2.41 6.54
CA SER A 42 2.28 1.61 6.00
C SER A 42 2.72 2.06 4.61
N LEU A 43 1.77 2.46 3.76
CA LEU A 43 2.04 2.96 2.41
C LEU A 43 2.67 4.35 2.43
N ASP A 44 2.23 5.23 3.31
CA ASP A 44 2.81 6.57 3.48
C ASP A 44 4.26 6.49 3.98
N GLU A 45 4.55 5.58 4.91
CA GLU A 45 5.91 5.36 5.39
C GLU A 45 6.85 4.92 4.26
N ILE A 46 6.46 3.90 3.47
CA ILE A 46 7.30 3.40 2.38
C ILE A 46 7.46 4.42 1.24
N MET A 47 6.49 5.33 1.05
CA MET A 47 6.60 6.43 0.08
C MET A 47 7.73 7.43 0.40
N GLN A 48 8.24 7.44 1.64
CA GLN A 48 9.43 8.21 2.02
C GLN A 48 10.75 7.54 1.61
N ASP A 49 10.73 6.29 1.12
CA ASP A 49 11.94 5.58 0.70
C ASP A 49 12.67 6.32 -0.44
N PRO A 50 13.98 6.58 -0.32
CA PRO A 50 14.74 7.31 -1.33
C PRO A 50 14.86 6.55 -2.66
N ASN A 51 14.71 5.22 -2.66
CA ASN A 51 14.72 4.37 -3.84
C ASN A 51 13.33 4.20 -4.46
N MET A 52 12.29 4.88 -3.96
CA MET A 52 10.92 4.82 -4.46
C MET A 52 10.83 5.31 -5.92
N PRO A 53 10.49 4.44 -6.89
CA PRO A 53 10.29 4.86 -8.26
C PRO A 53 9.08 5.80 -8.40
N LEU A 54 9.18 6.82 -9.26
CA LEU A 54 8.10 7.79 -9.46
C LEU A 54 6.77 7.13 -9.84
N TYR A 55 6.81 6.14 -10.75
CA TYR A 55 5.59 5.42 -11.15
C TYR A 55 4.95 4.65 -9.99
N ALA A 56 5.75 4.10 -9.08
CA ALA A 56 5.25 3.38 -7.91
C ALA A 56 4.62 4.37 -6.93
N ARG A 57 5.27 5.52 -6.69
CA ARG A 57 4.74 6.61 -5.86
C ARG A 57 3.37 7.08 -6.33
N THR A 58 3.20 7.35 -7.64
CA THR A 58 1.90 7.78 -8.19
C THR A 58 0.82 6.70 -8.00
N LYS A 59 1.15 5.43 -8.21
CA LYS A 59 0.20 4.33 -7.99
C LYS A 59 -0.17 4.16 -6.52
N LEU A 60 0.80 4.27 -5.61
CA LEU A 60 0.54 4.21 -4.17
C LEU A 60 -0.34 5.36 -3.72
N TRP A 61 -0.10 6.57 -4.21
CA TRP A 61 -0.95 7.72 -3.92
C TRP A 61 -2.41 7.48 -4.35
N GLN A 62 -2.63 6.96 -5.57
CA GLN A 62 -3.98 6.58 -6.03
C GLN A 62 -4.62 5.53 -5.10
N ILE A 63 -3.86 4.51 -4.72
CA ILE A 63 -4.33 3.46 -3.80
C ILE A 63 -4.73 4.06 -2.44
N ILE A 64 -3.92 4.96 -1.89
CA ILE A 64 -4.22 5.65 -0.62
C ILE A 64 -5.53 6.42 -0.76
N SER A 65 -5.71 7.23 -1.82
CA SER A 65 -6.96 7.97 -2.04
C SER A 65 -8.20 7.06 -2.12
N TYR A 66 -8.07 5.86 -2.70
CA TYR A 66 -9.16 4.87 -2.68
C TYR A 66 -9.43 4.32 -1.29
N LEU A 67 -8.38 4.03 -0.51
CA LEU A 67 -8.52 3.51 0.86
C LEU A 67 -9.07 4.56 1.82
N GLU A 68 -8.76 5.84 1.63
CA GLU A 68 -9.33 6.94 2.41
C GLU A 68 -10.84 7.01 2.28
N GLY A 69 -11.39 6.70 1.11
CA GLY A 69 -12.84 6.62 0.89
C GLY A 69 -13.55 5.44 1.58
N ILE A 70 -12.81 4.47 2.13
CA ILE A 70 -13.36 3.35 2.93
C ILE A 70 -13.43 3.73 4.42
N ARG A 71 -12.73 4.79 4.83
CA ARG A 71 -12.65 5.24 6.22
C ARG A 71 -13.92 6.00 6.66
N ASP A 72 -14.67 6.54 5.70
CA ASP A 72 -15.93 7.30 5.89
C ASP A 72 -17.15 6.38 5.66
#